data_AF-A0A2W1KRH8-F1
#
_entry.id   AF-A0A2W1KRH8-F1
#
_cell.length_a   1.000
_cell.length_b   1.000
_cell.length_c   1.000
_cell.angle_alpha   90.00
_cell.angle_beta   90.00
_cell.angle_gamma   90.00
#
_symmetry.space_group_name_H-M   'P 1'
#
loop_
_entity.id
_entity.type
_entity.pdbx_description
1 polymer ?
#
loop_
_entity_poly.entity_id
_entity_poly.type
_entity_poly.pdbx_seq_one_letter_code
_entity_poly.pdbx_strand_id
1 'polypeptide(L)'
;MSEQRQVGKPRDVWVPAKTPADFSANMARADLLQKAAARLCPAIRKPHIPGTPRVQRFRTLEEMNADQENAKAEFMAWLSMQRELHGG
;
A
#
# COMPACT_ATOMS: atom_id res chain seq x y z
N MET A 1 12.74 -12.45 31.09
CA MET A 1 12.68 -11.06 30.63
C MET A 1 11.91 -11.03 29.34
N SER A 2 10.77 -10.34 29.30
CA SER A 2 9.84 -10.35 28.16
C SER A 2 10.37 -9.43 27.06
N GLU A 3 10.67 -9.97 25.87
CA GLU A 3 11.00 -9.18 24.69
C GLU A 3 9.75 -8.42 24.22
N GLN A 4 9.61 -7.18 24.69
CA GLN A 4 8.61 -6.26 24.18
C GLN A 4 8.90 -5.99 22.69
N ARG A 5 8.00 -6.41 21.81
CA ARG A 5 7.98 -5.98 20.41
C ARG A 5 7.96 -4.45 20.36
N GLN A 6 9.09 -3.84 20.01
CA GLN A 6 9.16 -2.41 19.77
C GLN A 6 8.41 -2.08 18.47
N VAL A 7 7.19 -1.59 18.61
CA VAL A 7 6.41 -0.98 17.53
C VAL A 7 7.00 0.42 17.29
N GLY A 8 7.37 0.74 16.05
CA GLY A 8 7.76 2.10 15.67
C GLY A 8 9.25 2.36 15.38
N LYS A 9 10.13 1.34 15.40
CA LYS A 9 11.45 1.51 14.76
C LYS A 9 11.25 1.48 13.23
N PRO A 10 11.64 2.53 12.48
CA PRO A 10 11.67 2.43 11.03
C PRO A 10 12.70 1.33 10.69
N ARG A 11 12.22 0.17 10.25
CA ARG A 11 13.07 -0.88 9.70
C ARG A 11 13.70 -0.46 8.36
N ASP A 12 13.25 0.66 7.82
CA ASP A 12 13.56 1.14 6.48
C ASP A 12 14.30 2.47 6.53
N VAL A 13 15.48 2.49 7.15
CA VAL A 13 16.48 3.49 6.76
C VAL A 13 17.00 3.04 5.40
N TRP A 14 16.73 3.82 4.34
CA TRP A 14 17.36 3.61 3.05
C TRP A 14 18.88 3.76 3.23
N VAL A 15 19.59 2.64 3.24
CA VAL A 15 21.06 2.63 3.35
C VAL A 15 21.62 2.66 1.92
N PRO A 16 22.42 3.68 1.56
CA PRO A 16 23.09 3.71 0.27
C PRO A 16 23.95 2.46 0.11
N ALA A 17 23.83 1.77 -1.03
CA ALA A 17 24.68 0.61 -1.31
C ALA A 17 26.14 1.05 -1.42
N LYS A 18 27.01 0.45 -0.61
CA LYS A 18 28.46 0.73 -0.63
C LYS A 18 29.25 -0.36 -1.35
N THR A 19 28.66 -1.54 -1.47
CA THR A 19 29.24 -2.70 -2.15
C THR A 19 28.26 -3.29 -3.18
N PRO A 20 28.75 -4.07 -4.17
CA PRO A 20 27.89 -4.80 -5.09
C PRO A 20 26.92 -5.77 -4.39
N ALA A 21 27.34 -6.36 -3.27
CA ALA A 21 26.50 -7.22 -2.45
C ALA A 21 25.31 -6.43 -1.85
N ASP A 22 25.56 -5.22 -1.32
CA ASP A 22 24.51 -4.35 -0.79
C ASP A 22 23.51 -3.95 -1.88
N PHE A 23 24.00 -3.66 -3.08
CA PHE A 23 23.14 -3.33 -4.22
C PHE A 23 22.23 -4.50 -4.59
N SER A 24 22.76 -5.72 -4.65
CA SER A 24 21.97 -6.92 -4.93
C SER A 24 20.90 -7.19 -3.85
N ALA A 25 21.25 -6.98 -2.57
CA ALA A 25 20.32 -7.14 -1.45
C ALA A 25 19.20 -6.07 -1.50
N ASN A 26 19.53 -4.83 -1.87
CA ASN A 26 18.55 -3.76 -2.06
C ASN A 26 17.60 -4.05 -3.23
N MET A 27 18.10 -4.58 -4.35
CA MET A 27 17.28 -5.00 -5.49
C MET A 27 16.31 -6.14 -5.11
N ALA A 28 16.79 -7.16 -4.39
CA ALA A 28 15.95 -8.25 -3.92
C ALA A 28 14.84 -7.76 -2.97
N ARG A 29 15.15 -6.79 -2.09
CA ARG A 29 14.16 -6.14 -1.23
C ARG A 29 13.14 -5.32 -2.02
N ALA A 30 13.59 -4.57 -3.03
CA ALA A 30 12.71 -3.79 -3.89
C ALA A 30 11.72 -4.69 -4.64
N ASP A 31 12.19 -5.82 -5.18
CA ASP A 31 11.34 -6.83 -5.83
C ASP A 31 10.31 -7.44 -4.87
N LEU A 32 10.72 -7.76 -3.64
CA LEU A 32 9.81 -8.28 -2.62
C LEU A 32 8.74 -7.25 -2.24
N LEU A 33 9.13 -5.98 -2.07
CA LEU A 33 8.21 -4.89 -1.80
C LEU A 33 7.27 -4.65 -2.98
N GLN A 34 7.76 -4.72 -4.22
CA GLN A 34 6.95 -4.59 -5.42
C GLN A 34 5.94 -5.73 -5.56
N LYS A 35 6.35 -6.98 -5.30
CA LYS A 35 5.47 -8.17 -5.28
C LYS A 35 4.44 -8.09 -4.15
N ALA A 36 4.85 -7.68 -2.94
CA ALA A 36 3.93 -7.48 -1.83
C ALA A 36 2.93 -6.37 -2.11
N ALA A 37 3.39 -5.28 -2.73
CA ALA A 37 2.53 -4.16 -3.08
C ALA A 37 1.67 -4.42 -4.32
N ALA A 38 2.03 -5.38 -5.17
CA ALA A 38 1.16 -5.90 -6.23
C ALA A 38 0.00 -6.77 -5.68
N ARG A 39 0.15 -7.32 -4.45
CA ARG A 39 -0.93 -8.00 -3.72
C ARG A 39 -1.85 -7.04 -2.95
N LEU A 40 -1.46 -5.78 -2.79
CA LEU A 40 -2.33 -4.75 -2.21
C LEU A 40 -3.37 -4.36 -3.25
N CYS A 41 -4.62 -4.20 -2.80
CA CYS A 41 -5.74 -3.79 -3.65
C CYS A 41 -5.40 -2.51 -4.43
N PRO A 42 -5.57 -2.49 -5.77
CA PRO A 42 -5.41 -1.30 -6.60
C PRO A 42 -6.26 -0.11 -6.14
N ALA A 43 -7.37 -0.34 -5.42
CA ALA A 43 -8.20 0.74 -4.86
C ALA A 43 -7.46 1.58 -3.81
N ILE A 44 -6.45 1.02 -3.13
CA ILE A 44 -5.56 1.77 -2.22
C ILE A 44 -4.46 2.50 -3.01
N ARG A 45 -4.08 1.97 -4.18
CA ARG A 45 -3.13 2.57 -5.11
C ARG A 45 -3.86 3.33 -6.22
N LYS A 46 -4.69 4.33 -5.87
CA LYS A 46 -5.18 5.27 -6.87
C LYS A 46 -3.96 6.02 -7.46
N PRO A 47 -3.73 5.98 -8.78
CA PRO A 47 -2.64 6.74 -9.38
C PRO A 47 -2.84 8.22 -9.08
N HIS A 48 -1.76 8.91 -8.69
CA HIS A 48 -1.85 10.34 -8.43
C HIS A 48 -2.21 11.07 -9.74
N ILE A 49 -3.35 11.74 -9.76
CA ILE A 49 -3.78 12.54 -10.91
C ILE A 49 -3.13 13.94 -10.75
N PRO A 50 -2.32 14.38 -11.72
CA PRO A 50 -1.73 15.72 -11.68
C PRO A 50 -2.79 16.81 -11.47
N GLY A 51 -2.55 17.73 -10.54
CA GLY A 51 -3.48 18.82 -10.19
C GLY A 51 -4.52 18.47 -9.13
N THR A 52 -4.61 17.20 -8.70
CA THR A 52 -5.45 16.80 -7.56
C THR A 52 -4.64 16.73 -6.26
N PRO A 53 -5.24 17.05 -5.09
CA PRO A 53 -4.54 16.90 -3.83
C PRO A 53 -4.29 15.42 -3.53
N ARG A 54 -3.08 15.11 -3.03
CA ARG A 54 -2.71 13.72 -2.64
C ARG A 54 -3.53 13.19 -1.47
N VAL A 55 -4.04 14.09 -0.63
CA VAL A 55 -4.94 13.80 0.49
C VAL A 55 -6.13 14.75 0.37
N GLN A 56 -7.32 14.19 0.18
CA GLN A 56 -8.54 14.97 0.18
C GLN A 56 -8.96 15.25 1.64
N ARG A 57 -9.27 16.51 1.93
CA ARG A 57 -9.87 16.90 3.22
C ARG A 57 -11.36 17.05 3.00
N PHE A 58 -12.16 16.30 3.76
CA PHE A 58 -13.60 16.44 3.78
C PHE A 58 -13.98 17.69 4.59
N ARG A 59 -14.98 18.43 4.11
CA ARG A 59 -15.51 19.61 4.81
C ARG A 59 -16.60 19.24 5.79
N THR A 60 -17.30 18.13 5.54
CA THR A 60 -18.38 17.63 6.39
C THR A 60 -18.25 16.13 6.65
N LEU A 61 -18.98 15.63 7.66
CA LEU A 61 -19.02 14.20 7.97
C LEU A 61 -19.80 13.42 6.90
N GLU A 62 -20.79 14.03 6.28
CA GLU A 62 -21.57 13.44 5.18
C GLU A 62 -20.67 13.17 3.97
N GLU A 63 -19.78 14.11 3.61
CA GLU A 63 -18.81 13.92 2.53
C GLU A 63 -17.85 12.77 2.82
N MET A 64 -17.36 12.67 4.06
CA MET A 64 -16.49 11.57 4.49
C MET A 64 -17.21 10.22 4.44
N ASN A 65 -18.45 10.16 4.92
CA ASN A 65 -19.24 8.93 4.92
C ASN A 65 -19.54 8.46 3.49
N ALA A 66 -19.89 9.38 2.59
CA ALA A 66 -20.12 9.05 1.19
C ALA A 66 -18.85 8.52 0.51
N ASP A 67 -17.69 9.13 0.75
CA ASP A 67 -16.40 8.63 0.25
C ASP A 67 -16.06 7.25 0.80
N GLN A 68 -16.29 7.03 2.10
CA GLN A 68 -16.05 5.74 2.74
C GLN A 68 -16.94 4.63 2.16
N GLU A 69 -18.24 4.88 1.96
CA GLU A 69 -19.14 3.90 1.35
C GLU A 69 -18.76 3.61 -0.11
N ASN A 70 -18.37 4.63 -0.86
CA ASN A 70 -17.90 4.44 -2.23
C ASN A 70 -16.58 3.62 -2.28
N ALA A 71 -15.63 3.91 -1.39
CA ALA A 71 -14.38 3.16 -1.29
C ALA A 71 -14.61 1.69 -0.88
N LYS A 72 -15.56 1.43 0.03
CA LYS A 72 -15.97 0.06 0.38
C LYS A 72 -16.56 -0.67 -0.81
N ALA A 73 -17.43 -0.02 -1.59
CA ALA A 73 -18.03 -0.61 -2.77
C ALA A 73 -16.98 -0.97 -3.83
N GLU A 74 -16.05 -0.05 -4.13
CA GLU A 74 -14.91 -0.29 -5.02
C GLU A 74 -14.06 -1.48 -4.54
N PHE A 75 -13.80 -1.57 -3.23
CA PHE A 75 -13.03 -2.67 -2.64
C PHE A 75 -13.75 -4.02 -2.77
N MET A 76 -15.06 -4.06 -2.51
CA MET A 76 -15.86 -5.28 -2.63
C MET A 76 -15.95 -5.76 -4.09
N ALA A 77 -16.10 -4.84 -5.04
CA ALA A 77 -16.07 -5.14 -6.47
C ALA A 77 -14.71 -5.70 -6.91
N TRP A 78 -13.61 -5.16 -6.38
CA TRP A 78 -12.28 -5.72 -6.64
C TRP A 78 -12.14 -7.14 -6.07
N LEU A 79 -12.60 -7.38 -4.84
CA LEU A 79 -12.55 -8.71 -4.23
C LEU A 79 -13.35 -9.75 -5.03
N SER A 80 -14.51 -9.38 -5.58
CA SER A 80 -15.27 -10.28 -6.46
C SER A 80 -14.50 -10.60 -7.74
N MET A 81 -13.90 -9.60 -8.40
CA MET A 81 -13.07 -9.83 -9.59
C MET A 81 -11.85 -10.72 -9.29
N GLN A 82 -11.20 -10.54 -8.14
CA GLN A 82 -10.08 -11.40 -7.74
C GLN A 82 -10.51 -12.85 -7.53
N ARG A 83 -11.71 -13.07 -6.97
CA ARG A 83 -12.28 -14.41 -6.81
C ARG A 83 -12.51 -15.09 -8.16
N GLU A 84 -13.00 -14.37 -9.16
CA GLU A 84 -13.18 -14.89 -10.52
C GLU A 84 -11.86 -15.21 -11.23
N LEU A 85 -10.83 -14.38 -11.03
CA LEU A 85 -9.52 -14.56 -11.67
C LEU A 85 -8.66 -15.67 -11.05
N HIS A 86 -8.86 -15.97 -9.77
CA HIS A 86 -8.01 -16.91 -9.01
C HIS A 86 -8.78 -18.12 -8.44
N GLY A 87 -10.07 -18.25 -8.72
CA GLY A 87 -10.94 -19.29 -8.19
C GLY A 87 -11.97 -19.76 -9.22
N GLY A 88 -11.50 -20.63 -10.12
CA GLY A 88 -12.28 -21.67 -10.80
C GLY A 88 -11.64 -23.02 -10.53
#